data_AF-A0A817FSS7-F1
#
_entry.id   AF-A0A817FSS7-F1
#
_cell.length_a   1.000
_cell.length_b   1.000
_cell.length_c   1.000
_cell.angle_alpha   90.00
_cell.angle_beta   90.00
_cell.angle_gamma   90.00
#
_symmetry.space_group_name_H-M   'P 1'
#
loop_
_entity.id
_entity.type
_entity.pdbx_description
1 polymer ?
#
loop_
_entity_poly.entity_id
_entity_poly.type
_entity_poly.pdbx_seq_one_letter_code
_entity_poly.pdbx_strand_id
1 'polypeptide(L)'
;MSITFKKKVSSTPNTRLPSGTHLNSNGTLLLTSSGISSLDTFIGEGLPIGSLVLIYEDKYSTISDSILRCYLSEVFDGFTHI
;
A
#
# COMPACT_ATOMS: atom_id res chain seq x y z
N MET A 1 35.30 -24.77 13.86
CA MET A 1 35.24 -23.71 12.83
C MET A 1 33.78 -23.38 12.61
N SER A 2 33.32 -22.20 13.05
CA SER A 2 31.89 -21.83 12.99
C SER A 2 31.57 -21.17 11.66
N ILE A 3 30.63 -21.74 10.90
CA ILE A 3 30.12 -21.20 9.64
C ILE A 3 28.91 -20.30 9.94
N THR A 4 29.14 -19.00 10.06
CA THR A 4 28.09 -18.01 10.23
C THR A 4 27.54 -17.59 8.88
N PHE A 5 26.25 -17.85 8.63
CA PHE A 5 25.53 -17.35 7.46
C PHE A 5 25.29 -15.84 7.62
N LYS A 6 26.09 -15.00 6.96
CA LYS A 6 25.80 -13.57 6.85
C LYS A 6 24.81 -13.35 5.71
N LYS A 7 23.56 -13.05 6.05
CA LYS A 7 22.56 -12.53 5.10
C LYS A 7 23.13 -11.26 4.46
N LYS A 8 23.40 -11.31 3.16
CA LYS A 8 23.78 -10.15 2.34
C LYS A 8 22.55 -9.23 2.26
N VAL A 9 22.45 -8.27 3.15
CA VAL A 9 21.54 -7.12 2.97
C VAL A 9 22.20 -6.28 1.89
N SER A 10 21.73 -6.40 0.65
CA SER A 10 22.15 -5.48 -0.39
C SER A 10 21.66 -4.09 0.01
N SER A 11 22.62 -3.19 0.21
CA SER A 11 22.46 -1.75 0.03
C SER A 11 21.37 -1.44 -1.00
N THR A 12 20.32 -0.74 -0.55
CA THR A 12 19.31 -0.02 -1.35
C THR A 12 19.32 -0.43 -2.83
N PRO A 13 18.50 -1.41 -3.24
CA PRO A 13 18.26 -1.55 -4.65
C PRO A 13 17.55 -0.26 -5.05
N ASN A 14 18.15 0.50 -5.96
CA ASN A 14 17.51 1.61 -6.66
C ASN A 14 16.46 1.01 -7.61
N THR A 15 15.58 0.16 -7.07
CA THR A 15 14.42 -0.38 -7.74
C THR A 15 13.47 0.79 -7.80
N ARG A 16 13.29 1.35 -9.00
CA ARG A 16 12.17 2.24 -9.26
C ARG A 16 10.91 1.47 -8.88
N LEU A 17 10.38 1.76 -7.69
CA LEU A 17 9.08 1.28 -7.29
C LEU A 17 8.07 1.85 -8.29
N PRO A 18 7.01 1.10 -8.63
CA PRO A 18 5.90 1.65 -9.39
C PRO A 18 5.43 2.97 -8.76
N SER A 19 5.10 3.96 -9.59
CA SER A 19 4.56 5.24 -9.13
C SER A 19 3.37 5.01 -8.19
N GLY A 20 3.32 5.74 -7.07
CA GLY A 20 2.24 5.60 -6.08
C GLY A 20 2.37 4.37 -5.15
N THR A 21 3.52 3.68 -5.14
CA THR A 21 3.78 2.56 -4.22
C THR A 21 4.98 2.82 -3.33
N HIS A 22 4.90 2.35 -2.08
CA HIS A 22 6.01 2.39 -1.13
C HIS A 22 6.15 1.03 -0.43
N LEU A 23 7.29 0.79 0.20
CA LEU A 23 7.50 -0.42 0.99
C LEU A 23 7.03 -0.21 2.42
N ASN A 24 6.43 -1.24 3.03
CA ASN A 24 6.14 -1.23 4.46
C ASN A 24 7.42 -1.02 5.29
N SER A 25 7.27 -0.70 6.59
CA SER A 25 8.39 -0.43 7.48
C SER A 25 9.38 -1.61 7.62
N ASN A 26 8.96 -2.83 7.28
CA ASN A 26 9.80 -4.04 7.27
C ASN A 26 10.47 -4.34 5.90
N GLY A 27 10.17 -3.56 4.86
CA GLY A 27 10.69 -3.74 3.50
C GLY A 27 10.22 -5.02 2.79
N THR A 28 9.15 -5.67 3.26
CA THR A 28 8.69 -6.98 2.76
C THR A 28 7.49 -6.90 1.84
N LEU A 29 6.62 -5.92 2.03
CA LEU A 29 5.37 -5.77 1.28
C LEU A 29 5.37 -4.44 0.54
N LEU A 30 4.90 -4.48 -0.70
CA LEU A 30 4.61 -3.29 -1.50
C LEU A 30 3.21 -2.80 -1.12
N LEU A 31 3.12 -1.57 -0.64
CA LEU A 31 1.88 -0.92 -0.23
C LEU A 31 1.48 0.13 -1.27
N THR A 32 0.17 0.28 -1.47
CA THR A 32 -0.44 1.35 -2.28
C THR A 32 -1.37 2.19 -1.41
N SER A 33 -1.56 3.46 -1.76
CA SER A 33 -2.46 4.35 -1.03
C SER A 33 -3.93 4.01 -1.33
N SER A 34 -4.82 4.18 -0.35
CA SER A 34 -6.26 4.11 -0.56
C SER A 34 -6.84 5.41 -1.17
N GLY A 35 -6.01 6.43 -1.42
CA GLY A 35 -6.45 7.78 -1.77
C GLY A 35 -6.95 8.60 -0.57
N ILE A 36 -6.88 8.05 0.65
CA ILE A 36 -7.31 8.71 1.89
C ILE A 36 -6.21 8.51 2.95
N SER A 37 -5.45 9.56 3.25
CA SER A 37 -4.30 9.47 4.16
C SER A 37 -4.67 9.04 5.58
N SER A 38 -5.85 9.39 6.07
CA SER A 38 -6.34 8.96 7.40
C SER A 38 -6.63 7.46 7.44
N LEU A 39 -7.17 6.90 6.36
CA LEU A 39 -7.44 5.47 6.24
C LEU A 39 -6.15 4.68 6.09
N ASP A 40 -5.20 5.19 5.30
CA ASP A 40 -3.88 4.57 5.16
C ASP A 40 -3.16 4.50 6.51
N THR A 41 -3.17 5.58 7.29
CA THR A 41 -2.59 5.60 8.64
C THR A 41 -3.28 4.60 9.56
N PHE A 42 -4.61 4.44 9.45
CA PHE A 42 -5.38 3.51 10.27
C PHE A 42 -5.11 2.04 9.94
N ILE A 43 -4.90 1.71 8.65
CA ILE A 43 -4.67 0.33 8.17
C ILE A 43 -3.20 -0.09 8.31
N GLY A 44 -2.27 0.85 8.52
CA GLY A 44 -0.85 0.57 8.67
C GLY A 44 -0.03 1.06 7.48
N GLU A 45 -0.22 2.32 7.11
CA GLU A 45 0.46 3.08 6.05
C GLU A 45 -0.02 2.79 4.62
N GLY A 46 -0.98 1.87 4.42
CA GLY A 46 -1.63 1.66 3.12
C GLY A 46 -2.12 0.23 2.91
N LEU A 47 -2.57 -0.08 1.70
CA LEU A 47 -3.04 -1.42 1.32
C LEU A 47 -1.91 -2.25 0.71
N PRO A 48 -1.66 -3.49 1.20
CA PRO A 48 -0.73 -4.41 0.55
C PRO A 48 -1.22 -4.85 -0.83
N ILE A 49 -0.33 -4.85 -1.81
CA ILE A 49 -0.65 -5.36 -3.15
C ILE A 49 -0.90 -6.85 -3.10
N GLY A 50 -1.98 -7.28 -3.78
CA GLY A 50 -2.48 -8.65 -3.74
C GLY A 50 -3.34 -8.98 -2.52
N SER A 51 -3.68 -8.00 -1.68
CA SER A 51 -4.66 -8.15 -0.60
C SER A 51 -6.08 -7.83 -1.05
N LEU A 52 -7.07 -8.25 -0.25
CA LEU A 52 -8.46 -7.91 -0.42
C LEU A 52 -8.92 -7.15 0.82
N VAL A 53 -9.53 -5.98 0.62
CA VAL A 53 -10.13 -5.16 1.68
C VAL A 53 -11.64 -5.18 1.53
N LEU A 54 -12.33 -5.42 2.64
CA LEU A 54 -13.78 -5.47 2.72
C LEU A 54 -14.26 -4.38 3.67
N ILE A 55 -15.07 -3.46 3.15
CA ILE A 55 -15.64 -2.35 3.92
C ILE A 55 -17.08 -2.71 4.26
N TYR A 56 -17.37 -2.79 5.55
CA TYR A 56 -18.73 -2.99 6.05
C TYR A 56 -19.33 -1.65 6.43
N GLU A 57 -20.50 -1.36 5.87
CA GLU A 57 -21.25 -0.14 6.13
C GLU A 57 -22.46 -0.45 7.02
N ASP A 58 -22.74 0.40 8.01
CA ASP A 58 -23.99 0.37 8.75
C ASP A 58 -25.16 0.90 7.88
N LYS A 59 -26.39 0.50 8.22
CA LYS A 59 -27.61 0.74 7.41
C LYS A 59 -27.90 2.21 7.08
N TYR A 60 -27.34 3.14 7.84
CA TYR A 60 -27.58 4.58 7.68
C TYR A 60 -26.35 5.36 7.19
N SER A 61 -25.23 4.69 6.95
CA SER A 61 -24.01 5.32 6.42
C SER A 61 -23.94 5.12 4.90
N THR A 62 -23.30 6.07 4.22
CA THR A 62 -22.98 6.04 2.77
C THR A 62 -21.50 6.33 2.52
N ILE A 63 -20.65 6.08 3.53
CA ILE A 63 -19.22 6.38 3.52
C ILE A 63 -18.47 5.36 2.65
N SER A 64 -18.96 4.12 2.58
CA SER A 64 -18.33 3.05 1.79
C SER A 64 -18.18 3.43 0.31
N ASP A 65 -19.21 4.06 -0.28
CA ASP A 65 -19.17 4.54 -1.66
C ASP A 65 -18.13 5.67 -1.84
N SER A 66 -17.99 6.55 -0.85
CA SER A 66 -16.97 7.60 -0.87
C SER A 66 -15.56 7.03 -0.81
N ILE A 67 -15.32 6.04 0.06
CA ILE A 67 -14.02 5.36 0.16
C ILE A 67 -13.70 4.63 -1.15
N LEU A 68 -14.69 3.94 -1.73
CA LEU A 68 -14.52 3.27 -3.01
C LEU A 68 -14.16 4.24 -4.14
N ARG A 69 -14.82 5.41 -4.20
CA ARG A 69 -14.51 6.44 -5.20
C ARG A 69 -13.10 7.00 -5.03
N CYS A 70 -12.66 7.27 -3.80
CA CYS A 70 -11.29 7.70 -3.51
C CYS A 70 -10.26 6.65 -3.92
N TYR A 71 -10.54 5.37 -3.65
CA TYR A 71 -9.68 4.27 -4.06
C TYR A 71 -9.56 4.20 -5.59
N LEU A 72 -10.69 4.31 -6.31
CA LEU A 72 -10.67 4.32 -7.77
C LEU A 72 -9.94 5.55 -8.32
N SER A 73 -10.16 6.74 -7.76
CA SER A 73 -9.48 7.96 -8.23
C SER A 73 -7.97 7.89 -8.08
N GLU A 74 -7.46 7.32 -6.98
CA GLU A 74 -6.03 7.11 -6.76
C GLU A 74 -5.44 6.19 -7.84
N VAL A 75 -6.15 5.10 -8.17
CA VAL A 75 -5.74 4.16 -9.22
C VAL A 75 -5.70 4.85 -10.59
N PHE A 76 -6.67 5.72 -10.90
CA PHE A 76 -6.67 6.49 -12.14
C PHE A 76 -5.56 7.55 -12.20
N ASP A 77 -5.27 8.23 -11.09
CA ASP A 77 -4.20 9.21 -11.00
C ASP A 77 -2.82 8.57 -11.20
N GLY A 78 -2.57 7.44 -10.55
CA GLY A 78 -1.36 6.64 -10.72
C GLY A 78 -1.15 6.15 -12.17
N PHE A 79 -2.21 6.02 -12.96
CA PHE A 79 -2.16 5.64 -14.38
C PHE A 79 -1.77 6.80 -15.30
N THR A 80 -1.82 8.05 -14.86
CA THR A 80 -1.51 9.23 -15.69
C THR A 80 0.01 9.50 -15.78
N HIS A 81 0.80 8.83 -14.94
CA HIS A 81 2.25 8.98 -14.85
C HIS A 81 3.07 7.84 -15.51
N ILE A 82 2.43 6.97 -16.31
CA ILE A 82 3.05 5.94 -17.18
C ILE A 82 2.96 6.36 -18.64
#